data_AF-A0A8D8ZB33-F1
#
_entry.id   AF-A0A8D8ZB33-F1
#
_cell.length_a   1.000
_cell.length_b   1.000
_cell.length_c   1.000
_cell.angle_alpha   90.00
_cell.angle_beta   90.00
_cell.angle_gamma   90.00
#
_symmetry.space_group_name_H-M   'P 1'
#
loop_
_entity.id
_entity.type
_entity.pdbx_description
1 polymer ?
#
loop_
_entity_poly.entity_id
_entity_poly.type
_entity_poly.pdbx_seq_one_letter_code
_entity_poly.pdbx_strand_id
1 'polypeptide(L)'
;MSLYLEDGLLKFQFSCGVQTMLFSEVQIRVNNGFDINILAMVELVPLLNTSLHCVASLRINNTLVMSGEQVAMNHRRDDFNSGLYLGGIPTQVMHMINSPVTTGMTGCVSSLQVPMSLFCSLPIHHNHKEEKPET
;
A
#
# COMPACT_ATOMS: atom_id res chain seq x y z
N MET A 1 0.84 3.64 1.41
CA MET A 1 0.70 2.75 2.59
C MET A 1 2.04 2.65 3.30
N SER A 2 2.04 2.39 4.60
CA SER A 2 3.26 2.22 5.41
C SER A 2 3.01 1.21 6.54
N LEU A 3 4.00 0.36 6.78
CA LEU A 3 4.04 -0.58 7.90
C LEU A 3 5.27 -0.25 8.73
N TYR A 4 5.08 -0.01 10.03
CA TYR A 4 6.15 0.47 10.89
C TYR A 4 5.95 0.06 12.35
N LEU A 5 6.97 0.28 13.17
CA LEU A 5 6.95 0.01 14.60
C LEU A 5 6.92 1.32 15.39
N GLU A 6 6.11 1.36 16.44
CA GLU A 6 6.10 2.45 17.43
C GLU A 6 5.96 1.82 18.81
N ASP A 7 6.92 2.08 19.70
CA ASP A 7 7.01 1.48 21.05
C ASP A 7 6.91 -0.06 21.09
N GLY A 8 7.40 -0.70 20.02
CA GLY A 8 7.40 -2.16 19.84
C GLY A 8 6.08 -2.73 19.27
N LEU A 9 5.08 -1.89 19.05
CA LEU A 9 3.79 -2.26 18.46
C LEU A 9 3.84 -2.09 16.94
N LEU A 10 3.28 -3.07 16.23
CA LEU A 10 3.15 -3.01 14.78
C LEU A 10 1.97 -2.10 14.39
N LYS A 11 2.25 -1.09 13.56
CA LYS A 11 1.25 -0.15 13.04
C LYS A 11 1.20 -0.21 11.53
N PHE A 12 -0.02 -0.21 11.00
CA PHE A 12 -0.26 -0.20 9.57
C PHE A 12 -1.13 1.00 9.17
N GLN A 13 -0.63 1.82 8.26
CA GLN A 13 -1.29 3.02 7.79
C GLN A 13 -1.52 2.95 6.27
N PHE A 14 -2.73 3.28 5.82
CA PHE A 14 -3.08 3.26 4.41
C PHE A 14 -4.05 4.38 4.04
N SER A 15 -4.06 4.75 2.76
CA SER A 15 -4.98 5.73 2.18
C SER A 15 -5.27 5.35 0.74
N CYS A 16 -6.52 5.56 0.31
CA CYS A 16 -6.97 5.39 -1.06
C CYS A 16 -7.45 6.73 -1.65
N GLY A 17 -6.85 7.84 -1.19
CA GLY A 17 -7.03 9.19 -1.72
C GLY A 17 -8.05 10.06 -0.98
N VAL A 18 -8.86 9.49 -0.08
CA VAL A 18 -9.87 10.26 0.69
C VAL A 18 -9.36 10.60 2.08
N GLN A 19 -8.98 9.58 2.86
CA GLN A 19 -8.53 9.73 4.23
C GLN A 19 -7.34 8.80 4.49
N THR A 20 -6.55 9.12 5.51
CA THR A 20 -5.54 8.19 6.03
C THR A 20 -6.14 7.41 7.20
N MET A 21 -6.14 6.08 7.09
CA MET A 21 -6.54 5.14 8.12
C MET A 21 -5.31 4.56 8.80
N LEU A 22 -5.37 4.41 10.12
CA LEU A 22 -4.30 3.85 10.96
C LEU A 22 -4.84 2.70 11.79
N PHE A 23 -4.26 1.51 11.59
CA PHE A 23 -4.51 0.33 12.42
C PHE A 23 -3.57 0.38 13.64
N SER A 24 -3.98 1.10 14.68
CA SER A 24 -3.24 1.26 15.93
C SER A 24 -3.72 0.37 17.07
N GLU A 25 -4.88 -0.27 16.94
CA GLU A 25 -5.45 -1.16 17.97
C GLU A 25 -4.80 -2.55 17.99
N VAL A 26 -3.89 -2.81 17.06
CA VAL A 26 -3.08 -4.01 17.03
C VAL A 26 -2.09 -3.97 18.20
N GLN A 27 -2.52 -4.44 19.37
CA GLN A 27 -1.73 -4.51 20.60
C GLN A 27 -0.71 -5.66 20.57
N ILE A 28 -0.14 -5.95 19.40
CA ILE A 28 0.80 -7.04 19.22
C ILE A 28 2.21 -6.47 19.26
N ARG A 29 2.95 -6.85 20.31
CA ARG A 29 4.38 -6.58 20.41
C ARG A 29 5.15 -7.56 19.55
N VAL A 30 5.93 -7.03 18.62
CA VAL A 30 6.70 -7.84 17.65
C VAL A 30 8.21 -7.67 17.81
N ASN A 31 8.65 -6.78 18.69
CA ASN A 31 10.07 -6.51 18.98
C ASN A 31 10.67 -7.48 20.01
N ASN A 32 10.32 -8.76 19.93
CA ASN A 32 10.71 -9.80 20.89
C ASN A 32 11.87 -10.70 20.42
N GLY A 33 12.41 -10.44 19.22
CA GLY A 33 13.55 -11.17 18.66
C GLY A 33 13.18 -12.48 17.95
N PHE A 34 11.88 -12.81 17.82
CA PHE A 34 11.41 -13.98 17.11
C PHE A 34 10.94 -13.63 15.70
N ASP A 35 10.99 -14.62 14.81
CA ASP A 35 10.47 -14.48 13.45
C ASP A 35 8.94 -14.27 13.46
N ILE A 36 8.48 -13.39 12.59
CA ILE A 36 7.08 -13.05 12.41
C ILE A 36 6.74 -13.04 10.93
N ASN A 37 5.63 -13.69 10.57
CA ASN A 37 5.07 -13.57 9.23
C ASN A 37 4.04 -12.44 9.21
N ILE A 38 4.27 -11.43 8.37
CA ILE A 38 3.36 -10.29 8.22
C ILE A 38 2.83 -10.27 6.79
N LEU A 39 1.50 -10.17 6.67
CA LEU A 39 0.81 -9.94 5.40
C LEU A 39 -0.02 -8.67 5.51
N ALA A 40 0.38 -7.63 4.79
CA ALA A 40 -0.36 -6.38 4.67
C ALA A 40 -0.92 -6.28 3.24
N MET A 41 -2.23 -6.10 3.13
CA MET A 41 -2.94 -6.06 1.85
C MET A 41 -3.83 -4.83 1.78
N VAL A 42 -3.90 -4.23 0.59
CA VAL A 42 -4.89 -3.22 0.22
C VAL A 42 -5.44 -3.61 -1.14
N GLU A 43 -6.74 -3.86 -1.20
CA GLU A 43 -7.43 -4.31 -2.40
C GLU A 43 -8.46 -3.27 -2.81
N LEU A 44 -8.51 -2.91 -4.08
CA LEU A 44 -9.57 -2.07 -4.63
C LEU A 44 -10.75 -2.95 -5.05
N VAL A 45 -11.91 -2.65 -4.49
CA VAL A 45 -13.15 -3.38 -4.71
C VAL A 45 -14.13 -2.44 -5.42
N PRO A 46 -14.49 -2.69 -6.68
CA PRO A 46 -15.54 -1.93 -7.35
C PRO A 46 -16.90 -2.30 -6.75
N LEU A 47 -17.66 -1.31 -6.28
CA LEU A 47 -19.06 -1.52 -5.94
C LEU A 47 -19.92 -1.31 -7.18
N LEU A 48 -20.96 -2.15 -7.31
CA LEU A 48 -22.06 -1.89 -8.24
C LEU A 48 -22.61 -0.50 -7.91
N ASN A 49 -22.58 0.42 -8.88
CA ASN A 49 -23.02 1.83 -8.79
C ASN A 49 -21.93 2.91 -8.52
N THR A 50 -20.76 2.80 -9.17
CA THR A 50 -19.74 3.86 -9.40
C THR A 50 -18.79 4.24 -8.26
N SER A 51 -19.04 3.84 -7.01
CA SER A 51 -18.04 4.02 -5.94
C SER A 51 -16.97 2.93 -5.99
N LEU A 52 -15.71 3.33 -6.01
CA LEU A 52 -14.59 2.44 -5.78
C LEU A 52 -14.34 2.40 -4.28
N HIS A 53 -14.23 1.23 -3.69
CA HIS A 53 -13.84 1.06 -2.30
C HIS A 53 -12.45 0.44 -2.26
N CYS A 54 -11.74 0.63 -1.16
CA CYS A 54 -10.58 -0.18 -0.88
C CYS A 54 -10.69 -0.81 0.51
N VAL A 55 -10.35 -2.09 0.55
CA VAL A 55 -10.33 -2.89 1.77
C VAL A 55 -8.88 -3.17 2.09
N ALA A 56 -8.48 -2.86 3.32
CA ALA A 56 -7.17 -3.16 3.83
C ALA A 56 -7.25 -4.23 4.91
N SER A 57 -6.27 -5.12 4.94
CA SER A 57 -6.15 -6.13 5.98
C SER A 57 -4.71 -6.30 6.42
N LEU A 58 -4.53 -6.60 7.70
CA LEU A 58 -3.26 -6.96 8.29
C LEU A 58 -3.41 -8.34 8.93
N ARG A 59 -2.53 -9.27 8.55
CA ARG A 59 -2.42 -10.59 9.16
C ARG A 59 -1.03 -10.78 9.75
N ILE A 60 -1.00 -11.40 10.93
CA ILE A 60 0.23 -11.80 11.61
C ILE A 60 0.14 -13.30 11.84
N ASN A 61 1.16 -14.05 11.41
CA ASN A 61 1.19 -15.51 11.51
C ASN A 61 -0.12 -16.12 10.99
N ASN A 62 -0.53 -15.67 9.80
CA ASN A 62 -1.76 -16.08 9.10
C ASN A 62 -3.09 -15.68 9.77
N THR A 63 -3.05 -15.11 10.98
CA THR A 63 -4.22 -14.66 11.73
C THR A 63 -4.58 -13.23 11.34
N LEU A 64 -5.84 -12.98 10.97
CA LEU A 64 -6.33 -11.61 10.72
C LEU A 64 -6.34 -10.85 12.04
N VAL A 65 -5.55 -9.78 12.12
CA VAL A 65 -5.44 -8.96 13.34
C VAL A 65 -6.24 -7.67 13.22
N MET A 66 -6.40 -7.14 12.00
CA MET A 66 -7.22 -5.97 11.74
C MET A 66 -7.62 -5.88 10.27
N SER A 67 -8.77 -5.30 10.00
CA SER A 67 -9.24 -4.95 8.66
C SER A 67 -10.02 -3.65 8.70
N GLY A 68 -10.11 -2.97 7.57
CA GLY A 68 -10.82 -1.71 7.46
C GLY A 68 -11.13 -1.40 6.00
N GLU A 69 -12.14 -0.58 5.79
CA GLU A 69 -12.64 -0.21 4.48
C GLU A 69 -12.74 1.31 4.39
N GLN A 70 -12.45 1.85 3.21
CA GLN A 70 -12.70 3.25 2.90
C GLN A 70 -13.18 3.39 1.46
N VAL A 71 -13.92 4.47 1.19
CA VAL A 71 -14.17 4.92 -0.18
C VAL A 71 -12.82 5.32 -0.80
N ALA A 72 -12.58 4.90 -2.03
CA ALA A 72 -11.40 5.22 -2.80
C ALA A 72 -11.71 6.34 -3.81
N MET A 73 -10.79 7.28 -3.97
CA MET A 73 -10.87 8.23 -5.07
C MET A 73 -10.50 7.55 -6.38
N ASN A 74 -11.31 7.77 -7.41
CA ASN A 74 -10.99 7.36 -8.77
C ASN A 74 -10.01 8.38 -9.38
N HIS A 75 -8.73 8.30 -9.03
CA HIS A 75 -7.70 9.14 -9.64
C HIS A 75 -7.35 8.62 -11.04
N ARG A 76 -7.41 9.51 -12.04
CA ARG A 76 -6.71 9.30 -13.31
C ARG A 76 -5.21 9.25 -13.03
N ARG A 77 -4.52 8.30 -13.67
CA ARG A 77 -3.11 7.92 -13.48
C ARG A 77 -2.11 9.01 -13.92
N ASP A 78 -2.20 10.21 -13.39
CA ASP A 78 -1.18 11.24 -13.64
C ASP A 78 -0.27 11.34 -12.40
N ASP A 79 0.97 10.89 -12.62
CA ASP A 79 2.19 11.21 -11.86
C ASP A 79 2.31 10.79 -10.39
N PHE A 80 2.26 9.47 -10.13
CA PHE A 80 2.80 8.95 -8.87
C PHE A 80 4.25 8.50 -9.05
N ASN A 81 5.20 9.27 -8.49
CA ASN A 81 6.51 8.74 -8.11
C ASN A 81 6.29 7.68 -7.00
N SER A 82 6.05 6.43 -7.41
CA SER A 82 5.88 5.33 -6.48
C SER A 82 7.25 4.84 -6.00
N GLY A 83 7.52 4.99 -4.70
CA GLY A 83 8.72 4.44 -4.06
C GLY A 83 8.35 3.32 -3.08
N LEU A 84 9.11 2.22 -3.12
CA LEU A 84 9.11 1.21 -2.07
C LEU A 84 10.36 1.42 -1.21
N TYR A 85 10.15 1.79 0.05
CA TYR A 85 11.23 2.01 1.02
C TYR A 85 11.20 0.90 2.07
N LEU A 86 12.34 0.27 2.30
CA LEU A 86 12.51 -0.83 3.25
C LEU A 86 13.66 -0.48 4.18
N GLY A 87 13.49 -0.69 5.48
CA GLY A 87 14.54 -0.41 6.45
C GLY A 87 14.70 1.07 6.81
N GLY A 88 13.97 1.99 6.19
CA GLY A 88 14.01 3.42 6.49
C GLY A 88 13.60 4.28 5.30
N ILE A 89 13.41 5.57 5.53
CA ILE A 89 13.04 6.55 4.51
C ILE A 89 14.21 7.52 4.31
N PRO A 90 14.68 7.75 3.07
CA PRO A 90 15.72 8.74 2.81
C PRO A 90 15.29 10.15 3.22
N THR A 91 16.20 10.93 3.79
CA THR A 91 15.90 12.29 4.29
C THR A 91 15.37 13.22 3.21
N GLN A 92 15.79 13.04 1.95
CA GLN A 92 15.38 13.84 0.80
C GLN A 92 13.88 13.70 0.48
N VAL A 93 13.30 12.55 0.82
CA VAL A 93 11.87 12.26 0.54
C VAL A 93 11.00 12.33 1.79
N MET A 94 11.60 12.55 2.96
CA MET A 94 10.91 12.58 4.24
C MET A 94 9.81 13.65 4.29
N HIS A 95 10.06 14.82 3.72
CA HIS A 95 9.07 15.91 3.67
C HIS A 95 7.87 15.63 2.76
N MET A 96 8.01 14.69 1.83
CA MET A 96 6.94 14.28 0.92
C MET A 96 6.09 13.15 1.50
N ILE A 97 6.57 12.49 2.57
CA ILE A 97 5.94 11.31 3.16
C ILE A 97 5.54 11.67 4.59
N ASN A 98 4.24 11.74 4.85
CA ASN A 98 3.70 11.89 6.21
C ASN A 98 3.86 10.58 7.01
N SER A 99 5.11 10.23 7.34
CA SER A 99 5.48 9.07 8.16
C SER A 99 5.75 9.51 9.59
N PRO A 100 5.15 8.85 10.61
CA PRO A 100 5.43 9.14 12.01
C PRO A 100 6.79 8.57 12.47
N VAL A 101 7.43 7.69 11.69
CA VAL A 101 8.72 7.09 12.03
C VAL A 101 9.84 7.73 11.22
N THR A 102 10.81 8.30 11.93
CA THR A 102 11.96 9.04 11.39
C THR A 102 13.27 8.25 11.41
N THR A 103 13.29 7.10 12.08
CA THR A 103 14.45 6.22 12.18
C THR A 103 14.29 4.99 11.30
N GLY A 104 15.41 4.46 10.83
CA GLY A 104 15.44 3.19 10.12
C GLY A 104 15.11 2.01 11.02
N MET A 105 14.70 0.90 10.41
CA MET A 105 14.48 -0.37 11.10
C MET A 105 15.82 -1.09 11.28
N THR A 106 16.05 -1.62 12.48
CA THR A 106 17.15 -2.55 12.77
C THR A 106 16.58 -3.94 12.99
N GLY A 107 16.97 -4.90 12.16
CA GLY A 107 16.49 -6.28 12.22
C GLY A 107 16.71 -7.02 10.92
N CYS A 108 16.15 -8.22 10.84
CA CYS A 108 16.23 -9.07 9.66
C CYS A 108 14.89 -9.08 8.92
N VAL A 109 14.94 -9.00 7.59
CA VAL A 109 13.78 -9.26 6.72
C VAL A 109 14.17 -10.35 5.75
N SER A 110 13.37 -11.41 5.71
CA SER A 110 13.53 -12.51 4.76
C SER A 110 12.23 -12.72 3.98
N SER A 111 12.34 -13.19 2.74
CA SER A 111 11.18 -13.63 1.95
C SER A 111 10.15 -12.53 1.66
N LEU A 112 10.60 -11.28 1.49
CA LEU A 112 9.74 -10.18 1.09
C LEU A 112 9.12 -10.45 -0.29
N GLN A 113 7.79 -10.39 -0.37
CA GLN A 113 7.05 -10.51 -1.61
C GLN A 113 6.13 -9.31 -1.75
N VAL A 114 6.18 -8.65 -2.92
CA VAL A 114 5.29 -7.56 -3.27
C VAL A 114 4.54 -7.98 -4.53
N PRO A 115 3.34 -8.60 -4.40
CA PRO A 115 2.57 -9.02 -5.55
C PRO A 115 2.10 -7.79 -6.32
N MET A 116 2.52 -7.71 -7.59
CA MET A 116 2.10 -6.65 -8.51
C MET A 116 0.72 -7.02 -9.11
N SER A 117 -0.33 -7.13 -8.29
CA SER A 117 -1.67 -7.39 -8.81
C SER A 117 -2.36 -6.07 -9.22
N LEU A 118 -2.65 -5.98 -10.52
CA LEU A 118 -3.68 -5.14 -11.17
C LEU A 118 -3.44 -3.63 -11.47
N PHE A 119 -2.21 -3.10 -11.44
CA PHE A 119 -1.94 -1.76 -12.00
C PHE A 119 -0.96 -1.68 -13.19
N CYS A 120 -0.37 -2.80 -13.61
CA CYS A 120 0.46 -2.88 -14.83
C CYS A 120 -0.22 -3.54 -16.03
N SER A 121 -1.56 -3.62 -16.06
CA SER A 121 -2.26 -3.76 -17.35
C SER A 121 -2.19 -2.42 -18.09
N LEU A 122 -1.20 -2.34 -18.97
CA LEU A 122 -1.07 -1.34 -20.03
C LEU A 122 -2.39 -1.18 -20.80
N PRO A 123 -2.85 0.04 -21.14
CA PRO A 123 -3.42 0.23 -22.46
C PRO A 123 -2.25 0.25 -23.44
N ILE A 124 -2.06 -0.85 -24.20
CA ILE A 124 -1.39 -0.74 -25.48
C ILE A 124 -2.31 0.15 -26.32
N HIS A 125 -1.99 1.44 -26.43
CA HIS A 125 -2.59 2.31 -27.44
C HIS A 125 -2.13 1.78 -28.79
N HIS A 126 -2.90 0.85 -29.37
CA HIS A 126 -2.78 0.53 -30.77
C HIS A 126 -3.41 1.71 -31.53
N ASN A 127 -2.61 2.70 -31.88
CA ASN A 127 -3.00 3.70 -32.87
C ASN A 127 -3.15 2.99 -34.22
N HIS A 128 -4.34 2.47 -34.51
CA HIS A 128 -4.73 2.19 -35.87
C HIS A 128 -5.12 3.53 -36.50
N LYS A 129 -4.18 4.15 -37.24
CA LYS A 129 -4.54 5.15 -38.24
C LYS A 129 -5.38 4.40 -39.28
N GLU A 130 -6.68 4.65 -39.31
CA GLU A 130 -7.46 4.40 -40.52
C GLU A 130 -7.02 5.41 -41.58
N GLU A 131 -6.27 4.91 -42.55
CA GLU A 131 -5.99 5.62 -43.79
C GLU A 131 -7.28 5.60 -44.62
N LYS A 132 -7.89 6.77 -44.77
CA LYS A 132 -9.11 6.97 -45.57
C LYS A 132 -8.76 6.71 -47.04
N PRO A 133 -9.43 5.80 -47.76
CA PRO A 133 -9.21 5.68 -49.19
C PRO A 133 -9.83 6.89 -49.90
N GLU A 134 -8.97 7.63 -50.62
CA GLU A 134 -9.41 8.52 -51.70
C GLU A 134 -9.99 7.66 -52.83
N THR A 135 -11.25 7.85 -53.14
CA THR A 135 -11.81 7.70 -54.51
C THR A 135 -13.15 8.43 -54.59
#